data_AF-A0A6L4AKP5-F1
#
_entry.id   AF-A0A6L4AKP5-F1
#
_cell.length_a   1.000
_cell.length_b   1.000
_cell.length_c   1.000
_cell.angle_alpha   90.00
_cell.angle_beta   90.00
_cell.angle_gamma   90.00
#
_symmetry.space_group_name_H-M   'P 1'
#
loop_
_entity.id
_entity.type
_entity.pdbx_description
1 polymer ?
#
loop_
_entity_poly.entity_id
_entity_poly.type
_entity_poly.pdbx_seq_one_letter_code
_entity_poly.pdbx_strand_id
1 'polypeptide(L)'
;MRRYLILILTVIWGCIVFLPGSALLAQALLRTSIAILPMLIALLLIGDRDVRWRRGLRRFYGTAMPLFILVVKTGSLLSIPYVLTGILLVWPEIVAARRRTKFMAIGFVCLLLGVLAGINSWRWHHMPLPADQELIGHFERNRPIFERLVQEYRNCRIRGKFFYQTSPEVLEMMKKVGVDDIGQASGPFGSWYPKPYSRETLEVLKFIQIRSVEDVLTGEEKMKVLKQRLPSLFEGVAPLKDMMDVAQVTTPVRFDLGPDPSKPEWGKITVRYPDSFLKKGFCYYPQLPRLEDGHVVATGYSLKDKSYTRPGIRVFEFLDEYPPDLQRYECVVKPIDPQWFIYLCRYAP
;
A
#
# COMPACT_ATOMS: atom_id res chain seq x y z
N MET A 1 12.90 -0.32 -47.71
CA MET A 1 12.16 -1.32 -46.91
C MET A 1 12.47 -1.30 -45.41
N ARG A 2 13.73 -1.46 -44.95
CA ARG A 2 14.06 -1.55 -43.50
C ARG A 2 13.54 -0.39 -42.61
N ARG A 3 13.50 0.84 -43.13
CA ARG A 3 13.04 2.03 -42.38
C ARG A 3 11.53 2.04 -42.10
N TYR A 4 10.73 1.53 -43.03
CA TYR A 4 9.28 1.44 -42.88
C TYR A 4 8.87 0.32 -41.93
N LEU A 5 9.62 -0.79 -41.93
CA LEU A 5 9.39 -1.91 -41.01
C LEU A 5 9.55 -1.48 -39.54
N ILE A 6 10.57 -0.67 -39.24
CA ILE A 6 10.80 -0.18 -37.87
C ILE A 6 9.66 0.73 -37.43
N LEU A 7 9.21 1.64 -38.29
CA LEU A 7 8.10 2.56 -37.99
C LEU A 7 6.78 1.82 -37.75
N ILE A 8 6.49 0.82 -38.59
CA ILE A 8 5.29 -0.01 -38.48
C ILE A 8 5.31 -0.79 -37.17
N LEU A 9 6.48 -1.34 -36.77
CA LEU A 9 6.62 -2.07 -35.52
C LEU A 9 6.47 -1.17 -34.29
N THR A 10 6.97 0.08 -34.30
CA THR A 10 6.76 1.01 -33.17
C THR A 10 5.30 1.45 -33.04
N VAL A 11 4.60 1.66 -34.16
CA VAL A 11 3.17 2.03 -34.15
C VAL A 11 2.32 0.85 -33.67
N ILE A 12 2.54 -0.35 -34.21
CA ILE A 12 1.81 -1.56 -33.80
C ILE A 12 2.02 -1.85 -32.30
N TRP A 13 3.26 -1.72 -31.80
CA TRP A 13 3.55 -1.94 -30.38
C TRP A 13 2.88 -0.89 -29.48
N GLY A 14 2.88 0.39 -29.90
CA GLY A 14 2.18 1.46 -29.20
C GLY A 14 0.67 1.23 -29.10
N CYS A 15 0.05 0.63 -30.12
CA CYS A 15 -1.37 0.25 -30.08
C CYS A 15 -1.64 -0.97 -29.19
N ILE A 16 -0.75 -1.96 -29.15
CA ILE A 16 -0.92 -3.20 -28.35
C ILE A 16 -0.80 -2.93 -26.84
N VAL A 17 0.09 -2.03 -26.42
CA VAL A 17 0.34 -1.80 -24.99
C VAL A 17 -0.67 -0.87 -24.30
N PHE A 18 -1.52 -0.17 -25.07
CA PHE A 18 -2.42 0.85 -24.54
C PHE A 18 -3.92 0.52 -24.62
N LEU A 19 -4.32 -0.74 -24.82
CA LEU A 19 -5.69 -1.19 -24.59
C LEU A 19 -5.80 -1.69 -23.12
N PRO A 20 -6.33 -0.87 -22.18
CA PRO A 20 -7.79 -0.80 -21.99
C PRO A 20 -8.36 0.58 -21.56
N GLY A 21 -9.65 0.79 -21.83
CA GLY A 21 -10.48 1.88 -21.29
C GLY A 21 -10.44 3.19 -22.09
N SER A 22 -11.56 3.56 -22.71
CA SER A 22 -11.68 4.66 -23.70
C SER A 22 -11.27 6.05 -23.19
N ALA A 23 -11.39 6.34 -21.90
CA ALA A 23 -10.96 7.62 -21.32
C ALA A 23 -9.42 7.72 -21.14
N LEU A 24 -8.74 6.60 -20.91
CA LEU A 24 -7.28 6.53 -20.85
C LEU A 24 -6.64 6.49 -22.24
N LEU A 25 -7.38 6.04 -23.25
CA LEU A 25 -6.92 5.96 -24.63
C LEU A 25 -6.57 7.33 -25.22
N ALA A 26 -7.38 8.36 -24.97
CA ALA A 26 -7.12 9.72 -25.48
C ALA A 26 -5.86 10.35 -24.85
N GLN A 27 -5.66 10.18 -23.53
CA GLN A 27 -4.44 10.64 -22.86
C GLN A 27 -3.21 9.82 -23.27
N ALA A 28 -3.37 8.51 -23.46
CA ALA A 28 -2.30 7.66 -23.96
C ALA A 28 -1.91 8.03 -25.38
N LEU A 29 -2.86 8.27 -26.28
CA LEU A 29 -2.64 8.71 -27.67
C LEU A 29 -2.01 10.11 -27.73
N LEU A 30 -2.38 11.02 -26.83
CA LEU A 30 -1.76 12.35 -26.74
C LEU A 30 -0.31 12.26 -26.24
N ARG A 31 -0.04 11.43 -25.22
CA ARG A 31 1.32 11.25 -24.68
C ARG A 31 2.23 10.50 -25.65
N THR A 32 1.71 9.47 -26.31
CA THR A 32 2.47 8.71 -27.32
C THR A 32 2.70 9.55 -28.57
N SER A 33 1.73 10.35 -29.04
CA SER A 33 1.95 11.24 -30.18
C SER A 33 2.99 12.32 -29.89
N ILE A 34 3.01 12.92 -28.69
CA ILE A 34 4.08 13.86 -28.26
C ILE A 34 5.45 13.16 -28.19
N ALA A 35 5.51 11.92 -27.71
CA ALA A 35 6.76 11.17 -27.59
C ALA A 35 7.32 10.71 -28.95
N ILE A 36 6.47 10.41 -29.93
CA ILE A 36 6.85 9.96 -31.27
C ILE A 36 7.11 11.14 -32.22
N LEU A 37 6.58 12.34 -31.91
CA LEU A 37 6.73 13.55 -32.72
C LEU A 37 8.18 13.91 -33.07
N PRO A 38 9.17 13.84 -32.15
CA PRO A 38 10.57 14.13 -32.48
C PRO A 38 11.15 13.11 -33.47
N MET A 39 10.72 11.85 -33.39
CA MET A 39 11.12 10.78 -34.32
C MET A 39 10.52 10.99 -35.71
N LEU A 40 9.23 11.37 -35.79
CA LEU A 40 8.55 11.66 -37.05
C LEU A 40 9.11 12.94 -37.70
N ILE A 41 9.37 13.99 -36.92
CA ILE A 41 10.03 15.22 -37.38
C ILE A 41 11.45 14.90 -37.87
N ALA A 42 12.21 14.07 -37.15
CA ALA A 42 13.52 13.63 -37.59
C ALA A 42 13.46 12.83 -38.90
N LEU A 43 12.45 11.98 -39.09
CA LEU A 43 12.26 11.23 -40.32
C LEU A 43 11.84 12.10 -41.52
N LEU A 44 10.99 13.10 -41.29
CA LEU A 44 10.52 14.04 -42.32
C LEU A 44 11.61 15.06 -42.72
N LEU A 45 12.50 15.43 -41.79
CA LEU A 45 13.60 16.36 -42.04
C LEU A 45 14.87 15.70 -42.61
N ILE A 46 14.91 14.37 -42.72
CA ILE A 46 15.96 13.65 -43.47
C ILE A 46 15.64 13.75 -44.97
N GLY A 47 15.62 14.99 -45.47
CA GLY A 47 15.87 15.29 -46.88
C GLY A 47 17.35 15.04 -47.16
N ASP A 48 17.62 14.24 -48.19
CA ASP A 48 18.93 13.71 -48.48
C ASP A 48 19.90 14.84 -48.90
N ARG A 49 20.89 15.19 -48.04
CA ARG A 49 22.31 15.39 -48.41
C ARG A 49 23.22 16.12 -47.40
N ASP A 50 22.74 16.67 -46.27
CA ASP A 50 23.66 17.42 -45.40
C ASP A 50 24.21 16.62 -44.20
N VAL A 51 25.49 16.24 -44.29
CA VAL A 51 26.26 15.52 -43.27
C VAL A 51 26.44 16.34 -41.99
N ARG A 52 26.38 17.68 -42.06
CA ARG A 52 26.47 18.53 -40.85
C ARG A 52 25.23 18.41 -39.98
N TRP A 53 24.06 18.29 -40.60
CA TRP A 53 22.78 18.17 -39.89
C TRP A 53 22.69 16.87 -39.09
N ARG A 54 23.21 15.76 -39.62
CA ARG A 54 23.29 14.49 -38.87
C ARG A 54 24.14 14.60 -37.60
N ARG A 55 25.19 15.44 -37.59
CA ARG A 55 25.99 15.72 -36.39
C ARG A 55 25.22 16.56 -35.37
N GLY A 56 24.43 17.53 -35.82
CA GLY A 56 23.55 18.32 -34.95
C GLY A 56 22.46 17.47 -34.29
N LEU A 57 21.77 16.64 -35.08
CA LEU A 57 20.76 15.72 -34.59
C LEU A 57 21.35 14.69 -33.60
N ARG A 58 22.56 14.18 -33.89
CA ARG A 58 23.30 13.29 -32.96
C ARG A 58 23.57 13.95 -31.62
N ARG A 59 24.00 15.22 -31.61
CA ARG A 59 24.23 15.97 -30.36
C ARG A 59 22.92 16.18 -29.62
N PHE A 60 21.86 16.57 -30.32
CA PHE A 60 20.56 16.79 -29.72
C PHE A 60 19.98 15.52 -29.10
N TYR A 61 19.97 14.38 -29.81
CA TYR A 61 19.49 13.12 -29.23
C TYR A 61 20.43 12.58 -28.15
N GLY A 62 21.75 12.79 -28.26
CA GLY A 62 22.73 12.38 -27.25
C GLY A 62 22.63 13.17 -25.94
N THR A 63 22.15 14.42 -25.97
CA THR A 63 22.05 15.28 -24.76
C THR A 63 20.61 15.49 -24.28
N ALA A 64 19.68 15.72 -25.20
CA ALA A 64 18.28 16.02 -24.87
C ALA A 64 17.48 14.76 -24.53
N MET A 65 17.79 13.60 -25.12
CA MET A 65 17.06 12.37 -24.82
C MET A 65 17.35 11.83 -23.40
N PRO A 66 18.59 11.84 -22.88
CA PRO A 66 18.84 11.53 -21.48
C PRO A 66 18.15 12.50 -20.52
N LEU A 67 18.10 13.79 -20.85
CA LEU A 67 17.38 14.81 -20.07
C LEU A 67 15.87 14.56 -20.07
N PHE A 68 15.30 14.22 -21.24
CA PHE A 68 13.89 13.85 -21.40
C PHE A 68 13.57 12.55 -20.65
N ILE A 69 14.44 11.55 -20.70
CA ILE A 69 14.33 10.31 -19.91
C ILE A 69 14.43 10.62 -18.42
N LEU A 70 15.25 11.59 -17.99
CA LEU A 70 15.35 12.04 -16.60
C LEU A 70 14.06 12.73 -16.13
N VAL A 71 13.44 13.54 -17.00
CA VAL A 71 12.16 14.23 -16.75
C VAL A 71 10.97 13.26 -16.74
N VAL A 72 11.00 12.20 -17.57
CA VAL A 72 9.98 11.14 -17.61
C VAL A 72 10.21 10.07 -16.52
N LYS A 73 11.42 10.02 -15.93
CA LYS A 73 11.83 9.07 -14.89
C LYS A 73 11.05 9.18 -13.59
N THR A 74 10.23 10.22 -13.42
CA THR A 74 9.43 10.44 -12.23
C THR A 74 8.13 9.62 -12.21
N GLY A 75 7.83 8.75 -13.18
CA GLY A 75 6.56 8.01 -13.05
C GLY A 75 6.25 6.71 -13.78
N SER A 76 7.08 6.08 -14.63
CA SER A 76 6.67 4.75 -15.18
C SER A 76 7.73 3.93 -15.90
N LEU A 77 7.59 2.60 -15.80
CA LEU A 77 8.31 1.50 -16.47
C LEU A 77 8.36 1.55 -18.02
N LEU A 78 7.77 2.58 -18.65
CA LEU A 78 7.66 2.72 -20.10
C LEU A 78 8.97 3.12 -20.80
N SER A 79 10.06 3.36 -20.07
CA SER A 79 11.35 3.82 -20.64
C SER A 79 12.28 2.71 -21.12
N ILE A 80 12.05 1.45 -20.73
CA ILE A 80 12.93 0.31 -21.06
C ILE A 80 13.08 0.09 -22.59
N PRO A 81 12.01 0.13 -23.41
CA PRO A 81 12.13 -0.04 -24.86
C PRO A 81 12.92 1.08 -25.53
N TYR A 82 12.81 2.32 -25.02
CA TYR A 82 13.53 3.48 -25.58
C TYR A 82 15.01 3.45 -25.23
N VAL A 83 15.38 2.98 -24.04
CA VAL A 83 16.77 2.75 -23.65
C VAL A 83 17.38 1.62 -24.50
N LEU A 84 16.67 0.50 -24.67
CA LEU A 84 17.10 -0.59 -25.55
C LEU A 84 17.25 -0.14 -27.00
N THR A 85 16.32 0.66 -27.51
CA THR A 85 16.38 1.20 -28.88
C THR A 85 17.56 2.17 -29.04
N GLY A 86 17.83 3.02 -28.05
CA GLY A 86 19.01 3.89 -28.02
C GLY A 86 20.31 3.09 -28.01
N ILE A 87 20.40 2.04 -27.18
CA ILE A 87 21.56 1.13 -27.13
C ILE A 87 21.76 0.45 -28.49
N LEU A 88 20.71 -0.13 -29.07
CA LEU A 88 20.75 -0.84 -30.36
C LEU A 88 21.08 0.08 -31.54
N LEU A 89 20.68 1.35 -31.50
CA LEU A 89 21.02 2.33 -32.53
C LEU A 89 22.49 2.76 -32.47
N VAL A 90 23.11 2.77 -31.30
CA VAL A 90 24.52 3.18 -31.11
C VAL A 90 25.46 1.96 -31.19
N TRP A 91 24.97 0.75 -30.93
CA TRP A 91 25.71 -0.52 -30.95
C TRP A 91 26.60 -0.75 -32.19
N PRO A 92 26.14 -0.48 -33.43
CA PRO A 92 26.95 -0.76 -34.63
C PRO A 92 28.18 0.15 -34.77
N GLU A 93 28.11 1.42 -34.33
CA GLU A 93 29.28 2.33 -34.35
C GLU A 93 30.26 2.03 -33.20
N ILE A 94 29.78 1.50 -32.08
CA ILE A 94 30.62 1.01 -30.96
C ILE A 94 31.47 -0.20 -31.41
N VAL A 95 30.88 -1.12 -32.19
CA VAL A 95 31.58 -2.30 -32.73
C VAL A 95 32.62 -1.91 -33.80
N ALA A 96 32.40 -0.82 -34.53
CA ALA A 96 33.34 -0.31 -35.53
C ALA A 96 34.56 0.42 -34.93
N ALA A 97 34.46 0.94 -33.70
CA ALA A 97 35.55 1.64 -33.02
C ALA A 97 36.57 0.65 -32.40
N ARG A 98 37.76 0.56 -33.02
CA ARG A 98 38.85 -0.40 -32.79
C ARG A 98 39.56 -0.36 -31.41
N ARG A 99 38.88 0.04 -30.32
CA ARG A 99 39.33 -0.16 -28.92
C ARG A 99 38.39 -1.15 -28.23
N ARG A 100 38.50 -2.42 -28.63
CA ARG A 100 37.59 -3.53 -28.27
C ARG A 100 37.36 -3.72 -26.76
N THR A 101 38.31 -3.38 -25.89
CA THR A 101 38.19 -3.72 -24.46
C THR A 101 37.30 -2.76 -23.67
N LYS A 102 37.44 -1.44 -23.85
CA LYS A 102 36.70 -0.46 -23.04
C LYS A 102 35.21 -0.40 -23.35
N PHE A 103 34.84 -0.59 -24.62
CA PHE A 103 33.44 -0.56 -25.05
C PHE A 103 32.69 -1.85 -24.70
N MET A 104 33.34 -3.01 -24.76
CA MET A 104 32.77 -4.26 -24.27
C MET A 104 32.47 -4.18 -22.78
N ALA A 105 33.34 -3.53 -21.99
CA ALA A 105 33.09 -3.30 -20.57
C ALA A 105 31.84 -2.42 -20.33
N ILE A 106 31.66 -1.33 -21.08
CA ILE A 106 30.48 -0.46 -20.95
C ILE A 106 29.20 -1.21 -21.34
N GLY A 107 29.21 -1.92 -22.48
CA GLY A 107 28.06 -2.72 -22.91
C GLY A 107 27.68 -3.79 -21.90
N PHE A 108 28.68 -4.47 -21.31
CA PHE A 108 28.49 -5.45 -20.25
C PHE A 108 27.89 -4.82 -18.99
N VAL A 109 28.39 -3.66 -18.54
CA VAL A 109 27.84 -2.94 -17.39
C VAL A 109 26.39 -2.51 -17.64
N CYS A 110 26.06 -1.97 -18.82
CA CYS A 110 24.68 -1.59 -19.16
C CYS A 110 23.74 -2.79 -19.20
N LEU A 111 24.18 -3.92 -19.76
CA LEU A 111 23.41 -5.17 -19.75
C LEU A 111 23.17 -5.66 -18.33
N LEU A 112 24.22 -5.66 -17.49
CA LEU A 112 24.13 -6.09 -16.09
C LEU A 112 23.16 -5.20 -15.29
N LEU A 113 23.23 -3.88 -15.47
CA LEU A 113 22.27 -2.94 -14.87
C LEU A 113 20.84 -3.17 -15.38
N GLY A 114 20.67 -3.46 -16.67
CA GLY A 114 19.37 -3.80 -17.26
C GLY A 114 18.79 -5.10 -16.69
N VAL A 115 19.62 -6.13 -16.53
CA VAL A 115 19.23 -7.41 -15.90
C VAL A 115 18.88 -7.22 -14.43
N LEU A 116 19.70 -6.48 -13.67
CA LEU A 116 19.40 -6.16 -12.27
C LEU A 116 18.12 -5.35 -12.12
N ALA A 117 17.87 -4.38 -13.02
CA ALA A 117 16.62 -3.63 -13.06
C ALA A 117 15.42 -4.53 -13.42
N GLY A 118 15.59 -5.45 -14.37
CA GLY A 118 14.58 -6.44 -14.75
C GLY A 118 14.25 -7.41 -13.61
N ILE A 119 15.27 -7.93 -12.91
CA ILE A 119 15.10 -8.80 -11.73
C ILE A 119 14.45 -8.03 -10.60
N ASN A 120 14.87 -6.79 -10.34
CA ASN A 120 14.22 -5.96 -9.32
C ASN A 120 12.78 -5.63 -9.69
N SER A 121 12.47 -5.33 -10.96
CA SER A 121 11.10 -5.09 -11.43
C SER A 121 10.26 -6.37 -11.39
N TRP A 122 10.82 -7.51 -11.75
CA TRP A 122 10.13 -8.80 -11.61
C TRP A 122 9.87 -9.13 -10.15
N ARG A 123 10.87 -9.00 -9.28
CA ARG A 123 10.72 -9.12 -7.82
C ARG A 123 9.68 -8.13 -7.29
N TRP A 124 9.68 -6.91 -7.80
CA TRP A 124 8.72 -5.87 -7.45
C TRP A 124 7.29 -6.29 -7.76
N HIS A 125 7.05 -6.86 -8.94
CA HIS A 125 5.70 -7.30 -9.37
C HIS A 125 5.29 -8.66 -8.81
N HIS A 126 6.25 -9.54 -8.52
CA HIS A 126 6.01 -10.93 -8.14
C HIS A 126 6.41 -11.28 -6.69
N MET A 127 6.77 -10.31 -5.84
CA MET A 127 6.96 -10.59 -4.42
C MET A 127 5.60 -10.95 -3.79
N PRO A 128 5.36 -12.20 -3.39
CA PRO A 128 4.09 -12.58 -2.79
C PRO A 128 3.89 -11.79 -1.48
N LEU A 129 2.63 -11.54 -1.10
CA LEU A 129 2.37 -11.14 0.29
C LEU A 129 2.87 -12.29 1.19
N PRO A 130 3.26 -12.04 2.45
CA PRO A 130 3.58 -13.13 3.37
C PRO A 130 2.41 -14.10 3.39
N ALA A 131 2.73 -15.38 3.28
CA ALA A 131 1.71 -16.41 3.33
C ALA A 131 1.01 -16.37 4.68
N ASP A 132 -0.29 -16.61 4.70
CA ASP A 132 -1.10 -16.59 5.91
C ASP A 132 -0.59 -17.61 6.92
N GLN A 133 -0.14 -18.79 6.47
CA GLN A 133 0.45 -19.81 7.34
C GLN A 133 1.74 -19.34 8.01
N GLU A 134 2.55 -18.55 7.31
CA GLU A 134 3.76 -17.96 7.88
C GLU A 134 3.40 -16.93 8.97
N LEU A 135 2.41 -16.08 8.70
CA LEU A 135 1.91 -15.08 9.65
C LEU A 135 1.25 -15.73 10.87
N ILE A 136 0.41 -16.74 10.67
CA ILE A 136 -0.22 -17.50 11.77
C ILE A 136 0.88 -18.17 12.60
N GLY A 137 1.83 -18.87 11.96
CA GLY A 137 2.94 -19.49 12.68
C GLY A 137 3.81 -18.48 13.44
N HIS A 138 4.01 -17.28 12.90
CA HIS A 138 4.71 -16.18 13.60
C HIS A 138 3.91 -15.65 14.78
N PHE A 139 2.60 -15.47 14.62
CA PHE A 139 1.69 -15.08 15.68
C PHE A 139 1.71 -16.10 16.83
N GLU A 140 1.50 -17.38 16.55
CA GLU A 140 1.46 -18.44 17.58
C GLU A 140 2.76 -18.51 18.39
N ARG A 141 3.92 -18.46 17.73
CA ARG A 141 5.23 -18.47 18.42
C ARG A 141 5.46 -17.25 19.30
N ASN A 142 4.80 -16.13 19.03
CA ASN A 142 5.00 -14.86 19.72
C ASN A 142 3.73 -14.36 20.44
N ARG A 143 2.70 -15.20 20.57
CA ARG A 143 1.39 -14.84 21.11
C ARG A 143 1.46 -14.13 22.46
N PRO A 144 2.27 -14.59 23.45
CA PRO A 144 2.39 -13.88 24.73
C PRO A 144 2.91 -12.45 24.59
N ILE A 145 3.78 -12.18 23.61
CA ILE A 145 4.32 -10.84 23.37
C ILE A 145 3.25 -9.95 22.75
N PHE A 146 2.49 -10.46 21.77
CA PHE A 146 1.37 -9.72 21.18
C PHE A 146 0.28 -9.38 22.20
N GLU A 147 -0.11 -10.34 23.04
CA GLU A 147 -1.09 -10.12 24.12
C GLU A 147 -0.59 -9.08 25.12
N ARG A 148 0.69 -9.15 25.51
CA ARG A 148 1.30 -8.13 26.37
C ARG A 148 1.33 -6.75 25.71
N LEU A 149 1.67 -6.66 24.43
CA LEU A 149 1.63 -5.39 23.68
C LEU A 149 0.21 -4.81 23.63
N VAL A 150 -0.85 -5.64 23.49
CA VAL A 150 -2.24 -5.16 23.60
C VAL A 150 -2.52 -4.57 24.97
N GLN A 151 -2.09 -5.23 26.04
CA GLN A 151 -2.29 -4.75 27.42
C GLN A 151 -1.57 -3.42 27.66
N GLU A 152 -0.29 -3.33 27.29
CA GLU A 152 0.51 -2.10 27.40
C GLU A 152 -0.12 -0.98 26.56
N TYR A 153 -0.55 -1.28 25.33
CA TYR A 153 -1.23 -0.32 24.47
C TYR A 153 -2.50 0.22 25.13
N ARG A 154 -3.32 -0.64 25.73
CA ARG A 154 -4.55 -0.23 26.41
C ARG A 154 -4.35 0.47 27.73
N ASN A 155 -3.22 0.27 28.38
CA ASN A 155 -2.88 0.91 29.66
C ASN A 155 -2.11 2.22 29.48
N CYS A 156 -1.53 2.47 28.30
CA CYS A 156 -0.84 3.72 28.00
C CYS A 156 -1.79 4.92 28.05
N ARG A 157 -1.41 5.98 28.78
CA ARG A 157 -2.17 7.24 28.88
C ARG A 157 -1.34 8.46 28.47
N ILE A 158 -0.23 8.25 27.76
CA ILE A 158 0.70 9.31 27.40
C ILE A 158 0.21 10.00 26.12
N ARG A 159 -0.04 11.31 26.21
CA ARG A 159 -0.47 12.12 25.06
C ARG A 159 0.71 12.64 24.25
N GLY A 160 0.52 12.77 22.94
CA GLY A 160 1.48 13.44 22.04
C GLY A 160 2.78 12.67 21.79
N LYS A 161 2.88 11.43 22.28
CA LYS A 161 3.98 10.51 21.97
C LYS A 161 3.45 9.30 21.24
N PHE A 162 4.25 8.75 20.34
CA PHE A 162 3.93 7.46 19.76
C PHE A 162 4.03 6.37 20.82
N PHE A 163 3.19 5.33 20.71
CA PHE A 163 3.14 4.26 21.71
C PHE A 163 4.51 3.59 21.93
N TYR A 164 5.27 3.34 20.87
CA TYR A 164 6.61 2.75 20.99
C TYR A 164 7.63 3.63 21.74
N GLN A 165 7.33 4.90 22.00
CA GLN A 165 8.17 5.82 22.77
C GLN A 165 7.81 5.85 24.26
N THR A 166 6.82 5.06 24.70
CA THR A 166 6.32 5.11 26.07
C THR A 166 7.23 4.36 27.04
N SER A 167 7.85 3.26 26.61
CA SER A 167 8.86 2.54 27.39
C SER A 167 9.89 1.80 26.50
N PRO A 168 11.14 1.65 26.97
CA PRO A 168 12.14 0.82 26.29
C PRO A 168 11.71 -0.64 26.14
N GLU A 169 10.96 -1.17 27.12
CA GLU A 169 10.46 -2.55 27.10
C GLU A 169 9.45 -2.78 25.97
N VAL A 170 8.53 -1.83 25.73
CA VAL A 170 7.59 -1.90 24.59
C VAL A 170 8.35 -1.91 23.27
N LEU A 171 9.34 -1.03 23.12
CA LEU A 171 10.17 -0.97 21.91
C LEU A 171 10.93 -2.29 21.68
N GLU A 172 11.48 -2.90 22.75
CA GLU A 172 12.16 -4.19 22.67
C GLU A 172 11.19 -5.31 22.25
N MET A 173 9.98 -5.35 22.82
CA MET A 173 8.94 -6.30 22.44
C MET A 173 8.55 -6.15 20.97
N MET A 174 8.28 -4.92 20.52
CA MET A 174 7.94 -4.63 19.12
C MET A 174 9.05 -5.08 18.17
N LYS A 175 10.31 -4.75 18.47
CA LYS A 175 11.48 -5.18 17.70
C LYS A 175 11.58 -6.71 17.65
N LYS A 176 11.38 -7.39 18.78
CA LYS A 176 11.45 -8.86 18.88
C LYS A 176 10.42 -9.57 17.98
N VAL A 177 9.24 -8.96 17.78
CA VAL A 177 8.17 -9.54 16.95
C VAL A 177 8.04 -8.92 15.55
N GLY A 178 8.92 -7.98 15.20
CA GLY A 178 8.91 -7.32 13.89
C GLY A 178 7.71 -6.39 13.66
N VAL A 179 7.21 -5.74 14.71
CA VAL A 179 6.14 -4.74 14.63
C VAL A 179 6.77 -3.35 14.54
N ASP A 180 6.39 -2.59 13.52
CA ASP A 180 6.87 -1.21 13.33
C ASP A 180 5.94 -0.17 13.97
N ASP A 181 4.63 -0.42 13.91
CA ASP A 181 3.63 0.50 14.44
C ASP A 181 2.49 -0.26 15.13
N ILE A 182 1.98 0.35 16.20
CA ILE A 182 0.78 -0.10 16.91
C ILE A 182 -0.16 1.09 17.04
N GLY A 183 -1.32 0.96 16.43
CA GLY A 183 -2.29 2.04 16.35
C GLY A 183 -3.71 1.56 16.60
N GLN A 184 -4.60 2.52 16.80
CA GLN A 184 -6.03 2.27 16.73
C GLN A 184 -6.35 1.91 15.28
N ALA A 185 -7.09 0.81 15.08
CA ALA A 185 -7.71 0.54 13.79
C ALA A 185 -8.88 1.53 13.59
N SER A 186 -8.58 2.82 13.42
CA SER A 186 -9.62 3.83 13.19
C SER A 186 -10.27 3.61 11.81
N GLY A 187 -11.55 3.96 11.68
CA GLY A 187 -12.33 3.76 10.46
C GLY A 187 -13.44 2.71 10.60
N PRO A 188 -13.56 1.72 9.69
CA PRO A 188 -14.70 0.80 9.66
C PRO A 188 -14.81 -0.12 10.88
N PHE A 189 -13.76 -0.20 11.69
CA PHE A 189 -13.69 -1.08 12.85
C PHE A 189 -14.56 -0.58 14.02
N GLY A 190 -14.80 0.72 14.17
CA GLY A 190 -15.68 1.25 15.23
C GLY A 190 -15.20 0.99 16.67
N SER A 191 -16.08 1.30 17.64
CA SER A 191 -15.82 1.14 19.08
C SER A 191 -16.50 -0.10 19.64
N TRP A 192 -15.71 -1.01 20.20
CA TRP A 192 -16.08 -2.30 20.78
C TRP A 192 -16.24 -2.20 22.29
N TYR A 193 -17.34 -1.56 22.70
CA TYR A 193 -17.78 -1.54 24.09
C TYR A 193 -18.11 -2.95 24.60
N PRO A 194 -18.06 -3.19 25.92
CA PRO A 194 -18.53 -4.44 26.52
C PRO A 194 -19.92 -4.82 26.00
N LYS A 195 -20.10 -6.10 25.68
CA LYS A 195 -21.34 -6.61 25.05
C LYS A 195 -21.73 -5.76 23.83
N PRO A 196 -20.87 -5.69 22.79
CA PRO A 196 -20.98 -4.70 21.71
C PRO A 196 -22.27 -4.79 20.87
N TYR A 197 -22.96 -5.93 20.94
CA TYR A 197 -24.21 -6.21 20.23
C TYR A 197 -25.45 -6.19 21.13
N SER A 198 -25.30 -5.85 22.42
CA SER A 198 -26.44 -5.78 23.33
C SER A 198 -27.29 -4.54 23.06
N ARG A 199 -28.60 -4.65 23.28
CA ARG A 199 -29.54 -3.53 23.15
C ARG A 199 -29.12 -2.31 23.97
N GLU A 200 -28.62 -2.54 25.18
CA GLU A 200 -28.12 -1.50 26.10
C GLU A 200 -26.97 -0.71 25.46
N THR A 201 -25.93 -1.39 24.97
CA THR A 201 -24.81 -0.74 24.28
C THR A 201 -25.27 0.03 23.05
N LEU A 202 -26.19 -0.54 22.26
CA LEU A 202 -26.76 0.12 21.09
C LEU A 202 -27.52 1.41 21.45
N GLU A 203 -28.31 1.40 22.52
CA GLU A 203 -29.05 2.57 22.99
C GLU A 203 -28.12 3.67 23.51
N VAL A 204 -27.04 3.30 24.21
CA VAL A 204 -25.99 4.24 24.64
C VAL A 204 -25.27 4.86 23.44
N LEU A 205 -24.88 4.05 22.46
CA LEU A 205 -24.24 4.53 21.24
C LEU A 205 -25.15 5.49 20.46
N LYS A 206 -26.43 5.14 20.28
CA LYS A 206 -27.43 6.00 19.65
C LYS A 206 -27.58 7.31 20.41
N PHE A 207 -27.64 7.28 21.74
CA PHE A 207 -27.73 8.48 22.56
C PHE A 207 -26.52 9.40 22.35
N ILE A 208 -25.30 8.84 22.33
CA ILE A 208 -24.06 9.61 22.14
C ILE A 208 -23.91 10.13 20.71
N GLN A 209 -24.30 9.33 19.69
CA GLN A 209 -24.13 9.66 18.27
C GLN A 209 -25.25 10.58 17.73
N ILE A 210 -26.52 10.25 17.95
CA ILE A 210 -27.66 10.99 17.39
C ILE A 210 -27.69 12.41 17.95
N ARG A 211 -27.50 12.56 19.27
CA ARG A 211 -27.49 13.91 19.85
C ARG A 211 -26.30 14.73 19.38
N SER A 212 -25.15 14.15 19.06
CA SER A 212 -24.00 14.93 18.59
C SER A 212 -24.25 15.75 17.31
N VAL A 213 -25.31 15.44 16.56
CA VAL A 213 -25.71 16.17 15.35
C VAL A 213 -26.62 17.38 15.65
N GLU A 214 -27.40 17.31 16.74
CA GLU A 214 -28.42 18.33 17.09
C GLU A 214 -28.05 19.12 18.36
N ASP A 215 -27.43 18.47 19.34
CA ASP A 215 -26.92 19.02 20.62
C ASP A 215 -25.49 18.49 20.90
N VAL A 216 -24.48 19.36 20.88
CA VAL A 216 -23.08 18.94 21.10
C VAL A 216 -22.85 18.55 22.56
N LEU A 217 -23.08 17.28 22.90
CA LEU A 217 -22.63 16.73 24.17
C LEU A 217 -21.11 16.91 24.31
N THR A 218 -20.69 17.55 25.40
CA THR A 218 -19.29 17.69 25.78
C THR A 218 -18.66 16.30 26.06
N GLY A 219 -17.34 16.23 26.01
CA GLY A 219 -16.62 14.99 26.36
C GLY A 219 -16.93 14.50 27.78
N GLU A 220 -17.13 15.41 28.72
CA GLU A 220 -17.47 15.10 30.12
C GLU A 220 -18.88 14.51 30.25
N GLU A 221 -19.86 15.07 29.55
CA GLU A 221 -21.22 14.55 29.53
C GLU A 221 -21.27 13.15 28.90
N LYS A 222 -20.55 12.93 27.81
CA LYS A 222 -20.39 11.59 27.21
C LYS A 222 -19.78 10.61 28.21
N MET A 223 -18.73 11.02 28.94
CA MET A 223 -18.13 10.19 29.97
C MET A 223 -19.09 9.88 31.12
N LYS A 224 -19.89 10.85 31.57
CA LYS A 224 -20.91 10.65 32.61
C LYS A 224 -21.93 9.61 32.19
N VAL A 225 -22.43 9.70 30.95
CA VAL A 225 -23.37 8.73 30.38
C VAL A 225 -22.75 7.34 30.31
N LEU A 226 -21.50 7.22 29.85
CA LEU A 226 -20.79 5.94 29.80
C LEU A 226 -20.62 5.32 31.19
N LYS A 227 -20.19 6.10 32.19
CA LYS A 227 -20.05 5.61 33.58
C LYS A 227 -21.37 5.11 34.15
N GLN A 228 -22.46 5.81 33.88
CA GLN A 228 -23.78 5.46 34.39
C GLN A 228 -24.37 4.23 33.69
N ARG A 229 -24.23 4.13 32.37
CA ARG A 229 -24.94 3.13 31.54
C ARG A 229 -24.09 1.95 31.10
N LEU A 230 -22.77 2.04 31.18
CA LEU A 230 -21.84 0.96 30.83
C LEU A 230 -20.74 0.85 31.91
N PRO A 231 -21.08 0.59 33.19
CA PRO A 231 -20.10 0.53 34.27
C PRO A 231 -18.99 -0.52 34.02
N SER A 232 -19.34 -1.63 33.37
CA SER A 232 -18.39 -2.68 32.95
C SER A 232 -17.25 -2.20 32.05
N LEU A 233 -17.38 -1.05 31.37
CA LEU A 233 -16.29 -0.45 30.59
C LEU A 233 -15.13 0.02 31.50
N PHE A 234 -15.41 0.28 32.77
CA PHE A 234 -14.46 0.83 33.75
C PHE A 234 -13.92 -0.23 34.70
N GLU A 235 -14.39 -1.48 34.59
CA GLU A 235 -13.97 -2.60 35.43
C GLU A 235 -12.71 -3.25 34.85
N GLY A 236 -11.69 -3.48 35.67
CA GLY A 236 -10.48 -4.19 35.26
C GLY A 236 -9.58 -3.44 34.27
N VAL A 237 -9.80 -2.14 34.06
CA VAL A 237 -8.96 -1.28 33.20
C VAL A 237 -8.37 -0.11 34.00
N ALA A 238 -7.24 0.42 33.55
CA ALA A 238 -6.67 1.63 34.14
C ALA A 238 -7.68 2.81 34.02
N PRO A 239 -7.76 3.71 35.01
CA PRO A 239 -8.75 4.78 35.05
C PRO A 239 -8.82 5.58 33.73
N LEU A 240 -10.04 5.73 33.21
CA LEU A 240 -10.33 6.47 31.98
C LEU A 240 -10.70 7.90 32.34
N LYS A 241 -9.92 8.87 31.85
CA LYS A 241 -10.09 10.30 32.12
C LYS A 241 -11.04 10.97 31.14
N ASP A 242 -11.02 10.54 29.88
CA ASP A 242 -11.75 11.18 28.79
C ASP A 242 -12.13 10.20 27.67
N MET A 243 -12.71 10.74 26.59
CA MET A 243 -13.16 9.96 25.44
C MET A 243 -12.02 9.38 24.60
N MET A 244 -10.80 9.90 24.68
CA MET A 244 -9.63 9.30 24.03
C MET A 244 -9.18 8.04 24.76
N ASP A 245 -9.17 8.05 26.09
CA ASP A 245 -8.92 6.84 26.87
C ASP A 245 -9.99 5.77 26.56
N VAL A 246 -11.27 6.16 26.44
CA VAL A 246 -12.36 5.26 26.02
C VAL A 246 -12.11 4.71 24.62
N ALA A 247 -11.75 5.55 23.65
CA ALA A 247 -11.45 5.10 22.29
C ALA A 247 -10.30 4.08 22.30
N GLN A 248 -9.26 4.31 23.09
CA GLN A 248 -8.10 3.42 23.17
C GLN A 248 -8.43 2.03 23.72
N VAL A 249 -9.33 1.92 24.70
CA VAL A 249 -9.74 0.61 25.25
C VAL A 249 -10.81 -0.09 24.42
N THR A 250 -11.62 0.67 23.67
CA THR A 250 -12.73 0.13 22.86
C THR A 250 -12.38 -0.06 21.39
N THR A 251 -11.32 0.53 20.84
CA THR A 251 -10.96 0.32 19.43
C THR A 251 -10.13 -0.95 19.23
N PRO A 252 -10.23 -1.61 18.08
CA PRO A 252 -9.33 -2.70 17.76
C PRO A 252 -7.90 -2.20 17.64
N VAL A 253 -6.96 -3.01 18.12
CA VAL A 253 -5.54 -2.71 18.11
C VAL A 253 -4.95 -3.28 16.83
N ARG A 254 -4.32 -2.43 16.03
CA ARG A 254 -3.67 -2.80 14.77
C ARG A 254 -2.16 -2.90 14.99
N PHE A 255 -1.56 -3.97 14.49
CA PHE A 255 -0.12 -4.22 14.48
C PHE A 255 0.37 -4.17 13.04
N ASP A 256 1.12 -3.14 12.71
CA ASP A 256 1.71 -3.01 11.39
C ASP A 256 3.05 -3.72 11.41
N LEU A 257 3.16 -4.79 10.64
CA LEU A 257 4.41 -5.52 10.52
C LEU A 257 5.38 -4.72 9.68
N GLY A 258 6.60 -4.63 10.20
CA GLY A 258 7.63 -3.80 9.63
C GLY A 258 8.57 -4.51 8.67
N PRO A 259 9.29 -3.77 7.81
CA PRO A 259 10.67 -4.09 7.48
C PRO A 259 11.51 -4.28 8.75
N ASP A 260 11.44 -5.45 9.39
CA ASP A 260 12.36 -5.81 10.46
C ASP A 260 13.81 -5.55 9.98
N PRO A 261 14.57 -4.60 10.59
CA PRO A 261 15.94 -4.31 10.18
C PRO A 261 16.89 -5.49 10.42
N SER A 262 16.49 -6.46 11.26
CA SER A 262 17.23 -7.70 11.54
C SER A 262 16.80 -8.89 10.66
N LYS A 263 15.70 -8.78 9.90
CA LYS A 263 15.26 -9.82 8.95
C LYS A 263 15.01 -9.23 7.56
N PRO A 264 15.90 -9.49 6.58
CA PRO A 264 15.82 -8.90 5.24
C PRO A 264 14.59 -9.33 4.40
N GLU A 265 13.70 -10.17 4.93
CA GLU A 265 12.55 -10.69 4.19
C GLU A 265 11.25 -9.92 4.42
N TRP A 266 11.05 -9.31 5.59
CA TRP A 266 9.80 -8.60 5.91
C TRP A 266 9.73 -7.19 5.31
N GLY A 267 10.89 -6.59 5.03
CA GLY A 267 10.98 -5.28 4.37
C GLY A 267 10.68 -5.26 2.88
N LYS A 268 10.15 -6.36 2.36
CA LYS A 268 9.79 -6.54 0.95
C LYS A 268 8.32 -6.22 0.64
N ILE A 269 7.47 -6.03 1.66
CA ILE A 269 6.02 -5.80 1.49
C ILE A 269 5.71 -4.36 1.08
N THR A 270 6.41 -3.38 1.67
CA THR A 270 6.24 -1.94 1.41
C THR A 270 6.62 -1.53 -0.03
N VAL A 271 7.32 -2.41 -0.74
CA VAL A 271 7.96 -2.13 -2.02
C VAL A 271 7.06 -2.55 -3.21
N ARG A 272 6.11 -3.49 -3.04
CA ARG A 272 5.26 -3.98 -4.14
C ARG A 272 4.24 -2.97 -4.66
N TYR A 273 3.85 -2.01 -3.82
CA TYR A 273 2.73 -1.11 -4.06
C TYR A 273 3.05 0.34 -3.67
N PRO A 274 3.87 1.04 -4.46
CA PRO A 274 4.29 2.41 -4.14
C PRO A 274 3.10 3.39 -4.15
N ASP A 275 2.10 3.12 -5.00
CA ASP A 275 0.89 3.93 -5.16
C ASP A 275 -0.31 3.42 -4.34
N SER A 276 -0.17 2.26 -3.70
CA SER A 276 -1.18 1.76 -2.78
C SER A 276 -0.49 1.33 -1.52
N PHE A 277 -0.48 2.21 -0.54
CA PHE A 277 -0.03 2.01 0.82
C PHE A 277 -0.71 0.77 1.42
N LEU A 278 -0.23 -0.41 1.06
CA LEU A 278 -0.77 -1.68 1.50
C LEU A 278 -0.09 -2.03 2.81
N LYS A 279 -0.90 -2.31 3.82
CA LYS A 279 -0.40 -2.87 5.08
C LYS A 279 -1.06 -4.20 5.33
N LYS A 280 -0.24 -5.21 5.64
CA LYS A 280 -0.68 -6.51 6.13
C LYS A 280 -0.11 -6.70 7.53
N GLY A 281 -0.92 -7.18 8.46
CA GLY A 281 -0.49 -7.33 9.84
C GLY A 281 -1.55 -8.01 10.69
N PHE A 282 -1.50 -7.78 12.00
CA PHE A 282 -2.47 -8.36 12.94
C PHE A 282 -3.44 -7.31 13.48
N CYS A 283 -4.67 -7.72 13.76
CA CYS A 283 -5.67 -6.90 14.40
C CYS A 283 -6.29 -7.67 15.57
N TYR A 284 -6.39 -7.01 16.72
CA TYR A 284 -7.00 -7.54 17.93
C TYR A 284 -8.27 -6.78 18.28
N TYR A 285 -9.38 -7.51 18.41
CA TYR A 285 -10.67 -6.94 18.84
C TYR A 285 -10.85 -7.02 20.37
N PRO A 286 -11.21 -5.92 21.06
CA PRO A 286 -11.41 -5.94 22.52
C PRO A 286 -12.53 -6.87 23.00
N GLN A 287 -13.48 -7.16 22.12
CA GLN A 287 -14.64 -8.00 22.36
C GLN A 287 -14.76 -8.99 21.21
N LEU A 288 -15.48 -10.09 21.41
CA LEU A 288 -15.70 -11.09 20.36
C LEU A 288 -16.47 -10.49 19.18
N PRO A 289 -15.86 -10.42 17.98
CA PRO A 289 -16.54 -10.01 16.76
C PRO A 289 -17.57 -11.04 16.32
N ARG A 290 -18.74 -10.53 15.91
CA ARG A 290 -19.77 -11.33 15.26
C ARG A 290 -19.50 -11.37 13.76
N LEU A 291 -19.42 -12.59 13.23
CA LEU A 291 -19.25 -12.83 11.80
C LEU A 291 -20.61 -13.19 11.19
N GLU A 292 -21.07 -12.40 10.22
CA GLU A 292 -22.32 -12.64 9.49
C GLU A 292 -22.08 -12.40 8.01
N ASP A 293 -22.54 -13.32 7.15
CA ASP A 293 -22.49 -13.19 5.69
C ASP A 293 -21.11 -12.80 5.13
N GLY A 294 -20.03 -13.39 5.69
CA GLY A 294 -18.65 -13.10 5.27
C GLY A 294 -18.13 -11.73 5.72
N HIS A 295 -18.71 -11.11 6.74
CA HIS A 295 -18.28 -9.82 7.27
C HIS A 295 -18.14 -9.83 8.79
N VAL A 296 -17.18 -9.07 9.32
CA VAL A 296 -17.16 -8.63 10.72
C VAL A 296 -18.19 -7.53 10.87
N VAL A 297 -19.27 -7.82 11.59
CA VAL A 297 -20.35 -6.85 11.81
C VAL A 297 -19.87 -5.75 12.76
N ALA A 298 -19.89 -4.51 12.28
CA ALA A 298 -19.56 -3.34 13.10
C ALA A 298 -20.49 -3.24 14.31
N THR A 299 -19.94 -2.80 15.44
CA THR A 299 -20.73 -2.54 16.65
C THR A 299 -21.75 -1.44 16.38
N GLY A 300 -22.95 -1.52 16.96
CA GLY A 300 -24.01 -0.57 16.60
C GLY A 300 -24.95 -1.05 15.50
N TYR A 301 -24.58 -2.07 14.72
CA TYR A 301 -25.25 -2.40 13.46
C TYR A 301 -25.67 -3.87 13.35
N SER A 302 -26.72 -4.09 12.55
CA SER A 302 -27.24 -5.38 12.12
C SER A 302 -27.30 -5.35 10.60
N LEU A 303 -26.69 -6.33 9.93
CA LEU A 303 -26.74 -6.44 8.47
C LEU A 303 -28.14 -6.81 7.96
N LYS A 304 -28.94 -7.47 8.81
CA LYS A 304 -30.28 -7.95 8.45
C LYS A 304 -31.32 -6.83 8.37
N ASP A 305 -31.12 -5.74 9.10
CA ASP A 305 -32.22 -4.79 9.33
C ASP A 305 -32.21 -3.57 8.39
N LYS A 306 -31.07 -3.26 7.73
CA LYS A 306 -30.90 -1.98 7.01
C LYS A 306 -29.94 -2.08 5.83
N SER A 307 -30.44 -1.93 4.60
CA SER A 307 -29.66 -1.92 3.34
C SER A 307 -28.62 -0.81 3.22
N TYR A 308 -28.70 0.23 4.05
CA TYR A 308 -27.81 1.39 4.01
C TYR A 308 -26.67 1.34 5.05
N THR A 309 -26.64 0.34 5.92
CA THR A 309 -25.50 0.16 6.82
C THR A 309 -24.34 -0.34 5.98
N ARG A 310 -23.18 0.33 6.05
CA ARG A 310 -21.98 -0.13 5.35
C ARG A 310 -21.79 -1.62 5.67
N PRO A 311 -21.59 -2.48 4.65
CA PRO A 311 -21.19 -3.85 4.92
C PRO A 311 -19.98 -3.78 5.84
N GLY A 312 -19.93 -4.65 6.84
CA GLY A 312 -18.84 -4.68 7.81
C GLY A 312 -17.48 -4.91 7.13
N ILE A 313 -16.50 -5.37 7.89
CA ILE A 313 -15.18 -5.65 7.30
C ILE A 313 -15.25 -7.03 6.64
N ARG A 314 -14.99 -7.12 5.33
CA ARG A 314 -15.02 -8.40 4.61
C ARG A 314 -14.04 -9.39 5.20
N VAL A 315 -14.50 -10.63 5.33
CA VAL A 315 -13.75 -11.76 5.86
C VAL A 315 -13.40 -12.69 4.72
N PHE A 316 -12.12 -13.05 4.63
CA PHE A 316 -11.60 -13.97 3.63
C PHE A 316 -11.03 -15.22 4.29
N GLU A 317 -11.13 -16.35 3.59
CA GLU A 317 -10.49 -17.60 3.99
C GLU A 317 -8.97 -17.53 3.79
N PHE A 318 -8.51 -16.81 2.76
CA PHE A 318 -7.10 -16.62 2.42
C PHE A 318 -6.81 -15.16 2.03
N LEU A 319 -5.68 -14.64 2.48
CA LEU A 319 -5.12 -13.33 2.16
C LEU A 319 -3.68 -13.44 1.63
N ASP A 320 -3.32 -14.61 1.11
CA ASP A 320 -2.03 -14.87 0.43
C ASP A 320 -1.88 -14.01 -0.84
N GLU A 321 -3.02 -13.71 -1.47
CA GLU A 321 -3.12 -12.86 -2.64
C GLU A 321 -3.86 -11.57 -2.34
N TYR A 322 -3.59 -10.57 -3.17
CA TYR A 322 -4.28 -9.30 -3.10
C TYR A 322 -5.68 -9.45 -3.71
N PRO A 323 -6.78 -9.23 -2.95
CA PRO A 323 -8.12 -9.33 -3.52
C PRO A 323 -8.26 -8.34 -4.69
N PRO A 324 -8.65 -8.81 -5.90
CA PRO A 324 -8.62 -7.97 -7.11
C PRO A 324 -9.59 -6.80 -7.06
N ASP A 325 -10.61 -6.89 -6.20
CA ASP A 325 -11.66 -5.88 -6.00
C ASP A 325 -11.45 -5.00 -4.75
N LEU A 326 -10.29 -5.09 -4.08
CA LEU A 326 -10.02 -4.31 -2.87
C LEU A 326 -9.95 -2.80 -3.19
N GLN A 327 -10.92 -2.06 -2.64
CA GLN A 327 -11.09 -0.63 -2.90
C GLN A 327 -10.06 0.22 -2.14
N ARG A 328 -9.93 1.48 -2.54
CA ARG A 328 -9.11 2.47 -1.80
C ARG A 328 -9.76 2.74 -0.44
N TYR A 329 -8.91 2.82 0.59
CA TYR A 329 -9.30 2.94 2.00
C TYR A 329 -10.07 1.74 2.56
N GLU A 330 -10.07 0.60 1.85
CA GLU A 330 -10.69 -0.63 2.33
C GLU A 330 -9.68 -1.46 3.14
N CYS A 331 -10.18 -2.12 4.17
CA CYS A 331 -9.50 -3.18 4.89
C CYS A 331 -10.32 -4.46 4.80
N VAL A 332 -9.64 -5.59 4.72
CA VAL A 332 -10.22 -6.94 4.78
C VAL A 332 -9.49 -7.74 5.85
N VAL A 333 -10.12 -8.79 6.36
CA VAL A 333 -9.56 -9.59 7.45
C VAL A 333 -9.67 -11.09 7.21
N LYS A 334 -8.82 -11.86 7.88
CA LYS A 334 -8.87 -13.32 7.99
C LYS A 334 -8.79 -13.70 9.47
N PRO A 335 -9.71 -14.52 10.01
CA PRO A 335 -9.65 -14.93 11.41
C PRO A 335 -8.44 -15.84 11.64
N ILE A 336 -7.76 -15.64 12.76
CA ILE A 336 -6.75 -16.55 13.32
C ILE A 336 -7.33 -17.23 14.54
N ASP A 337 -7.88 -16.41 15.44
CA ASP A 337 -8.51 -16.78 16.71
C ASP A 337 -9.79 -15.96 16.89
N PRO A 338 -10.63 -16.25 17.91
CA PRO A 338 -11.87 -15.51 18.12
C PRO A 338 -11.71 -13.99 18.17
N GLN A 339 -10.60 -13.45 18.68
CA GLN A 339 -10.33 -12.00 18.74
C GLN A 339 -9.19 -11.53 17.84
N TRP A 340 -8.45 -12.44 17.21
CA TRP A 340 -7.27 -12.10 16.41
C TRP A 340 -7.48 -12.38 14.94
N PHE A 341 -7.08 -11.41 14.13
CA PHE A 341 -7.25 -11.47 12.68
C PHE A 341 -5.95 -11.05 12.01
N ILE A 342 -5.64 -11.66 10.87
CA ILE A 342 -4.78 -11.01 9.87
C ILE A 342 -5.62 -9.93 9.22
N TYR A 343 -5.09 -8.73 9.06
CA TYR A 343 -5.73 -7.69 8.27
C TYR A 343 -4.88 -7.37 7.04
N LEU A 344 -5.53 -6.92 5.97
CA LEU A 344 -4.92 -6.35 4.79
C LEU A 344 -5.68 -5.06 4.44
N CYS A 345 -5.00 -3.92 4.49
CA CYS A 345 -5.57 -2.61 4.21
C CYS A 345 -4.92 -1.97 2.99
N ARG A 346 -5.73 -1.26 2.19
CA ARG A 346 -5.27 -0.38 1.11
C ARG A 346 -5.47 1.08 1.51
N TYR A 347 -4.45 1.75 2.02
CA TYR A 347 -4.52 3.20 2.23
C TYR A 347 -4.34 3.94 0.90
N ALA A 348 -4.90 5.15 0.79
CA ALA A 348 -4.64 5.98 -0.37
C ALA A 348 -3.25 6.62 -0.29
N PRO A 349 -2.68 6.95 -1.46
CA PRO A 349 -1.45 7.70 -1.53
C PRO A 349 -1.55 9.17 -1.14
#